data_AF-X0ZMK1-F1
#
_entry.id   AF-X0ZMK1-F1
#
_cell.length_a   1.000
_cell.length_b   1.000
_cell.length_c   1.000
_cell.angle_alpha   90.00
_cell.angle_beta   90.00
_cell.angle_gamma   90.00
#
_symmetry.space_group_name_H-M   'P 1'
#
loop_
_entity.id
_entity.type
_entity.pdbx_description
1 polymer ?
#
loop_
_entity_poly.entity_id
_entity_poly.type
_entity_poly.pdbx_seq_one_letter_code
_entity_poly.pdbx_strand_id
1 'polypeptide(L)'
;MRIFSFNISNSSPILPVAIHGPSKIAPKGKYIPCFSKIRVTVGDLILPPKVYNKKSMKNLIKDITYQTMNQLEMMLKDLGEERR
;
A
#
# COMPACT_ATOMS: atom_id res chain seq x y z
N MET A 1 -1.16 10.87 -1.24
CA MET A 1 -0.99 9.48 -0.78
C MET A 1 -0.62 9.53 0.70
N ARG A 2 -1.43 8.96 1.61
CA ARG A 2 -1.08 8.93 3.04
C ARG A 2 -0.16 7.73 3.26
N ILE A 3 1.10 7.99 3.56
CA ILE A 3 2.09 6.96 3.87
C ILE A 3 1.90 6.64 5.36
N PHE A 4 1.41 5.44 5.67
CA PHE A 4 1.39 4.94 7.04
C PHE A 4 2.83 4.56 7.41
N SER A 5 3.36 5.18 8.47
CA SER A 5 4.66 4.78 9.03
C SER A 5 4.57 3.37 9.59
N PHE A 6 5.23 2.41 8.95
CA PHE A 6 5.39 1.06 9.45
C PHE A 6 6.41 1.05 10.60
N ASN A 7 5.98 0.62 11.78
CA ASN A 7 6.90 0.33 12.87
C ASN A 7 7.53 -1.06 12.64
N ILE A 8 8.70 -1.08 11.99
CA ILE A 8 9.45 -2.30 11.61
C ILE A 8 10.11 -2.97 12.84
N SER A 9 9.93 -2.43 14.05
CA SER A 9 10.55 -2.95 15.28
C SER A 9 10.26 -4.42 15.57
N ASN A 10 9.13 -4.97 15.10
CA ASN A 10 8.66 -6.29 15.53
C ASN A 10 8.89 -7.44 14.54
N SER A 11 9.62 -7.24 13.43
CA SER A 11 9.76 -8.27 12.38
C SER A 11 8.41 -8.83 11.88
N SER A 12 7.33 -8.06 12.09
CA SER A 12 5.98 -8.49 11.75
C SER A 12 5.80 -8.50 10.23
N PRO A 13 5.09 -9.48 9.69
CA PRO A 13 4.76 -9.49 8.26
C PRO A 13 3.94 -8.26 7.89
N ILE A 14 4.23 -7.69 6.72
CA ILE A 14 3.50 -6.57 6.13
C ILE A 14 2.61 -7.15 5.02
N LEU A 15 1.31 -6.88 5.09
CA LEU A 15 0.35 -7.28 4.06
C LEU A 15 -0.05 -6.05 3.22
N PRO A 16 0.42 -5.92 1.97
CA PRO A 16 0.02 -4.84 1.08
C PRO A 16 -1.42 -5.06 0.57
N VAL A 17 -2.25 -4.02 0.70
CA VAL A 17 -3.64 -4.01 0.25
C VAL A 17 -3.87 -2.80 -0.66
N ALA A 18 -4.28 -3.05 -1.89
CA ALA A 18 -4.64 -2.02 -2.86
C ALA A 18 -6.17 -1.86 -2.91
N ILE A 19 -6.64 -0.61 -2.80
CA ILE A 19 -8.06 -0.27 -2.84
C ILE A 19 -8.29 0.74 -3.96
N HIS A 20 -9.08 0.37 -4.97
CA HIS A 20 -9.42 1.22 -6.10
C HIS A 20 -10.92 1.54 -6.12
N GLY A 21 -11.26 2.77 -6.55
CA GLY A 21 -12.64 3.27 -6.58
C GLY A 21 -13.13 4.15 -5.40
N PRO A 22 -12.51 4.23 -4.21
CA PRO A 22 -13.07 5.07 -3.14
C PRO A 22 -13.05 6.57 -3.49
N SER A 23 -12.06 7.01 -4.27
CA SER A 23 -12.00 8.40 -4.79
C SER A 23 -13.14 8.73 -5.75
N LYS A 24 -13.75 7.73 -6.40
CA LYS A 24 -14.92 7.92 -7.28
C LYS A 24 -16.22 7.99 -6.49
N ILE A 25 -16.28 7.31 -5.35
CA ILE A 25 -17.44 7.29 -4.45
C ILE A 25 -17.49 8.57 -3.63
N ALA A 26 -16.38 8.91 -2.96
CA ALA A 26 -16.28 10.07 -2.10
C ALA A 26 -15.02 10.88 -2.49
N PRO A 27 -15.05 11.62 -3.61
CA PRO A 27 -13.96 12.50 -3.96
C PRO A 27 -13.80 13.59 -2.90
N LYS A 28 -12.55 13.90 -2.56
CA LYS A 28 -12.21 14.88 -1.54
C LYS A 28 -12.87 16.22 -1.86
N GLY A 29 -13.70 16.74 -0.94
CA GLY A 29 -14.40 18.01 -1.09
C GLY A 29 -15.83 17.93 -1.62
N LYS A 30 -16.35 16.74 -1.98
CA LYS A 30 -17.79 16.54 -2.23
C LYS A 30 -18.47 15.92 -1.01
N TYR A 31 -19.65 16.43 -0.69
CA TYR A 31 -20.51 15.92 0.38
C TYR A 31 -21.45 14.80 -0.09
N ILE A 32 -21.77 14.76 -1.39
CA ILE A 32 -22.68 13.75 -1.96
C ILE A 32 -21.85 12.59 -2.52
N PRO A 33 -22.02 11.36 -2.01
CA PRO A 33 -21.33 10.20 -2.54
C PRO A 33 -21.94 9.76 -3.88
N CYS A 34 -21.12 9.19 -4.75
CA CYS A 34 -21.57 8.54 -5.98
C CYS A 34 -21.57 7.02 -5.81
N PHE A 35 -22.62 6.34 -6.28
CA PHE A 35 -22.64 4.88 -6.31
C PHE A 35 -21.68 4.37 -7.38
N SER A 36 -20.62 3.71 -6.95
CA SER A 36 -19.62 3.06 -7.82
C SER A 36 -19.12 1.80 -7.14
N LYS A 37 -18.57 0.86 -7.93
CA LYS A 37 -17.91 -0.33 -7.41
C LYS A 37 -16.56 0.04 -6.77
N ILE A 38 -16.27 -0.56 -5.61
CA ILE A 38 -14.93 -0.60 -5.01
C ILE A 38 -14.31 -1.94 -5.39
N ARG A 39 -13.04 -1.93 -5.80
CA ARG A 39 -12.25 -3.15 -5.99
C ARG A 39 -11.11 -3.16 -4.98
N VAL A 40 -10.89 -4.31 -4.36
CA VAL A 40 -9.85 -4.53 -3.36
C VAL A 40 -9.01 -5.71 -3.82
N THR A 41 -7.70 -5.53 -3.84
CA THR A 41 -6.73 -6.59 -4.13
C THR A 41 -5.76 -6.69 -2.96
N VAL A 42 -5.47 -7.93 -2.57
CA VAL A 42 -4.49 -8.25 -1.54
C VAL A 42 -3.27 -8.84 -2.23
N GLY A 43 -2.09 -8.32 -1.89
CA GLY A 43 -0.83 -8.77 -2.46
C GLY A 43 -0.11 -9.76 -1.55
N ASP A 44 1.06 -10.20 -2.01
CA ASP A 44 1.93 -11.09 -1.25
C ASP A 44 2.48 -10.43 0.03
N LEU A 45 2.70 -11.28 1.04
CA LEU A 45 3.27 -10.90 2.33
C LEU A 45 4.74 -10.49 2.18
N ILE A 46 5.09 -9.32 2.72
CA ILE A 46 6.47 -8.83 2.79
C ILE A 46 7.00 -9.11 4.20
N LEU A 47 8.03 -9.95 4.30
CA LEU A 47 8.69 -10.31 5.55
C LEU A 47 9.94 -9.44 5.77
N PRO A 48 9.91 -8.47 6.70
CA PRO A 48 11.08 -7.66 6.98
C PRO A 48 12.16 -8.49 7.71
N PRO A 49 13.43 -8.45 7.26
CA PRO A 49 14.51 -9.15 7.95
C PRO A 49 14.81 -8.49 9.31
N LYS A 50 15.23 -9.31 10.28
CA LYS A 50 15.66 -8.83 11.60
C LYS A 50 16.96 -8.04 11.47
N VAL A 51 16.94 -6.77 11.84
CA VAL A 51 18.13 -5.91 11.81
C VAL A 51 18.38 -5.30 13.20
N TYR A 52 19.57 -5.53 13.74
CA TYR A 52 19.95 -5.14 15.10
C TYR A 52 20.62 -3.75 15.17
N ASN A 53 20.96 -3.13 14.03
CA ASN A 53 21.73 -1.87 13.98
C ASN A 53 20.90 -0.69 13.43
N LYS A 54 20.90 0.46 14.12
CA LYS A 54 20.09 1.66 13.78
C LYS A 54 20.39 2.24 12.40
N LYS A 55 21.65 2.21 11.94
CA LYS A 55 22.01 2.75 10.61
C LYS A 55 21.46 1.86 9.49
N SER A 56 21.59 0.54 9.65
CA SER A 56 21.03 -0.45 8.73
C SER A 56 19.50 -0.46 8.75
N MET A 57 18.88 -0.15 9.88
CA MET A 57 17.42 -0.05 10.01
C MET A 57 16.82 1.03 9.10
N LYS A 58 17.45 2.20 8.97
CA LYS A 58 16.93 3.28 8.10
C LYS A 58 16.93 2.89 6.62
N ASN A 59 18.00 2.24 6.18
CA ASN A 59 18.10 1.74 4.80
C ASN A 59 17.07 0.62 4.58
N LEU A 60 16.92 -0.29 5.54
CA LEU A 60 15.93 -1.35 5.47
C LEU A 60 14.50 -0.81 5.38
N ILE A 61 14.14 0.17 6.21
CA ILE A 61 12.82 0.81 6.16
C ILE A 61 12.58 1.39 4.77
N LYS A 62 13.59 2.06 4.19
CA LYS A 62 13.50 2.65 2.86
C LYS A 62 13.29 1.57 1.80
N ASP A 63 14.03 0.47 1.87
CA ASP A 63 13.94 -0.64 0.91
C ASP A 63 12.58 -1.34 1.01
N ILE A 64 12.10 -1.65 2.22
CA ILE A 64 10.78 -2.24 2.45
C ILE A 64 9.68 -1.30 1.94
N THR A 65 9.80 0.00 2.23
CA THR A 65 8.84 0.99 1.75
C THR A 65 8.83 1.02 0.23
N TYR A 66 10.00 0.99 -0.41
CA TYR A 66 10.10 0.98 -1.87
C TYR A 66 9.49 -0.28 -2.47
N GLN A 67 9.80 -1.47 -1.93
CA GLN A 67 9.21 -2.73 -2.37
C GLN A 67 7.68 -2.74 -2.22
N THR A 68 7.17 -2.30 -1.06
CA THR A 68 5.73 -2.22 -0.78
C THR A 68 5.04 -1.28 -1.77
N MET A 69 5.65 -0.12 -2.03
CA MET A 69 5.10 0.88 -2.95
C MET A 69 5.08 0.39 -4.39
N ASN A 70 6.16 -0.27 -4.84
CA ASN A 70 6.23 -0.86 -6.17
C ASN A 70 5.16 -1.95 -6.36
N GLN A 71 4.96 -2.80 -5.36
CA GLN A 71 3.91 -3.82 -5.38
C GLN A 71 2.51 -3.19 -5.43
N LEU A 72 2.25 -2.17 -4.60
CA LEU A 72 0.98 -1.43 -4.64
C LEU A 72 0.73 -0.74 -5.97
N GLU A 73 1.75 -0.18 -6.61
CA GLU A 73 1.64 0.47 -7.91
C GLU A 73 1.24 -0.52 -9.02
N MET A 74 1.87 -1.71 -9.05
CA MET A 74 1.49 -2.80 -9.95
C MET A 74 0.04 -3.24 -9.71
N MET A 75 -0.34 -3.50 -8.44
CA MET A 75 -1.70 -3.91 -8.09
C MET A 75 -2.76 -2.85 -8.47
N LEU A 76 -2.44 -1.56 -8.32
CA LEU A 76 -3.33 -0.47 -8.72
C LEU A 76 -3.44 -0.34 -10.23
N LYS A 77 -2.35 -0.62 -10.98
CA LYS A 77 -2.35 -0.63 -12.44
C LYS A 77 -3.24 -1.75 -12.97
N ASP A 78 -3.11 -2.96 -12.44
CA ASP A 78 -3.96 -4.11 -12.81
C ASP A 78 -5.45 -3.80 -12.57
N LEU A 79 -5.76 -3.22 -11.39
CA LEU A 79 -7.12 -2.75 -11.05
C LEU A 79 -7.66 -1.63 -11.95
N GLY A 80 -6.77 -0.89 -12.63
CA GLY A 80 -7.09 0.17 -13.56
C GLY A 80 -7.22 -0.30 -15.02
N GLU A 81 -6.40 -1.29 -15.42
CA GLU A 81 -6.35 -1.88 -16.77
C GLU A 81 -7.49 -2.87 -17.04
N GLU A 82 -8.04 -3.51 -16.00
CA GLU A 82 -9.25 -4.35 -16.03
C GLU A 82 -10.55 -3.56 -16.36
N ARG A 83 -10.41 -2.45 -17.10
CA ARG A 83 -11.39 -1.47 -17.52
C ARG A 83 -11.31 -1.15 -19.03
N ARG A 84 -10.30 -1.66 -19.76
CA ARG A 84 -10.20 -1.54 -21.23
C ARG A 84 -10.73 -2.79 -21.92
#